data_AF-A0A6N8DQP0-F1
#
_entry.id   AF-A0A6N8DQP0-F1
#
_cell.length_a   1.000
_cell.length_b   1.000
_cell.length_c   1.000
_cell.angle_alpha   90.00
_cell.angle_beta   90.00
_cell.angle_gamma   90.00
#
_symmetry.space_group_name_H-M   'P 1'
#
loop_
_entity.id
_entity.type
_entity.pdbx_description
1 polymer ?
#
loop_
_entity_poly.entity_id
_entity_poly.type
_entity_poly.pdbx_seq_one_letter_code
_entity_poly.pdbx_strand_id
1 'polypeptide(L)'
;MTERRPLTHHEILRLIEPFAGRGRHVDLAASDRIERRLLFKPIVHGDDAEVFEGAIEVLQLEDLRPSVWRLIRTTKLPTGETAQLVTEGSDLGELLDRIESVSLRTHFVGVGDVVLARSYRLDPTARVPGDPFLMALTTAEARLNGLTLSVKTSTARGYPAEIELSPQEEQPHELPDDLLAALGWNWGLLRRRGTGWIGTLRAPGREPDRSRRVETALERGVAHLAQTLAEPPRQFHQKFARARWGVAFRRTIPLLGAVALFAGALAMVFIDVPQDSPLALMMFNAPPILLATLFTLQEMPRLEIPSAPRPSRAPSWFPGRAQNVRPSPEGGESPEGGASPEKGTGPENVRSSQNVAGPQTILPSEV
;
A
#
# COMPACT_ATOMS: atom_id res chain seq x y z
N MET A 1 10.43 -31.59 7.40
CA MET A 1 9.43 -31.26 6.35
C MET A 1 9.39 -32.45 5.42
N THR A 2 8.29 -33.20 5.37
CA THR A 2 8.21 -34.41 4.54
C THR A 2 8.16 -33.97 3.08
N GLU A 3 9.23 -34.21 2.32
CA GLU A 3 9.30 -33.93 0.89
C GLU A 3 8.14 -34.65 0.19
N ARG A 4 7.23 -33.88 -0.41
CA ARG A 4 6.13 -34.45 -1.20
C ARG A 4 6.63 -34.79 -2.58
N ARG A 5 6.14 -35.90 -3.12
CA ARG A 5 6.44 -36.26 -4.51
C ARG A 5 5.97 -35.14 -5.46
N PRO A 6 6.72 -34.84 -6.53
CA PRO A 6 6.27 -33.96 -7.58
C PRO A 6 4.94 -34.42 -8.20
N LEU A 7 4.19 -33.49 -8.78
CA LEU A 7 2.96 -33.81 -9.52
C LEU A 7 3.26 -34.71 -10.72
N THR A 8 2.60 -35.87 -10.75
CA THR A 8 2.65 -36.80 -11.89
C THR A 8 1.74 -36.32 -13.02
N HIS A 9 1.97 -36.82 -14.23
CA HIS A 9 1.13 -36.47 -15.39
C HIS A 9 -0.35 -36.80 -15.16
N HIS A 10 -0.65 -37.97 -14.59
CA HIS A 10 -2.03 -38.38 -14.30
C HIS A 10 -2.69 -37.50 -13.23
N GLU A 11 -1.95 -37.11 -12.18
CA GLU A 11 -2.45 -36.16 -11.19
C GLU A 11 -2.77 -34.81 -11.82
N ILE A 12 -1.91 -34.29 -12.71
CA ILE A 12 -2.16 -33.03 -13.41
C ILE A 12 -3.45 -33.12 -14.23
N LEU A 13 -3.64 -34.19 -15.02
CA LEU A 13 -4.85 -34.36 -15.83
C LEU A 13 -6.13 -34.35 -14.98
N ARG A 14 -6.09 -34.99 -13.80
CA ARG A 14 -7.21 -34.98 -12.86
C ARG A 14 -7.45 -33.60 -12.25
N LEU A 15 -6.39 -32.86 -11.90
CA LEU A 15 -6.51 -31.54 -11.29
C LEU A 15 -7.03 -30.49 -12.28
N ILE A 16 -6.69 -30.60 -13.57
CA ILE A 16 -7.08 -29.60 -14.58
C ILE A 16 -8.45 -29.84 -15.20
N GLU A 17 -9.07 -31.01 -15.00
CA GLU A 17 -10.35 -31.39 -15.60
C GLU A 17 -11.46 -30.30 -15.46
N PRO A 18 -11.80 -29.81 -14.25
CA PRO A 18 -12.85 -28.80 -14.10
C PRO A 18 -12.50 -27.46 -14.76
N PHE A 19 -11.21 -27.15 -14.91
CA PHE A 19 -10.72 -25.93 -15.53
C PHE A 19 -10.77 -26.02 -17.07
N ALA A 20 -10.33 -27.15 -17.63
CA ALA A 20 -10.32 -27.38 -19.07
C ALA A 20 -11.74 -27.34 -19.64
N GLY A 21 -12.74 -27.86 -18.91
CA GLY A 21 -14.16 -27.76 -19.27
C GLY A 21 -14.69 -26.34 -19.39
N ARG A 22 -14.01 -25.34 -18.81
CA ARG A 22 -14.34 -23.90 -18.89
C ARG A 22 -13.36 -23.10 -19.75
N GLY A 23 -12.60 -23.77 -20.61
CA GLY A 23 -11.62 -23.12 -21.49
C GLY A 23 -10.37 -22.61 -20.77
N ARG A 24 -10.14 -23.00 -19.51
CA ARG A 24 -8.93 -22.66 -18.76
C ARG A 24 -7.86 -23.73 -19.04
N HIS A 25 -6.84 -23.39 -19.82
CA HIS A 25 -5.78 -24.31 -20.20
C HIS A 25 -4.54 -24.14 -19.31
N VAL A 26 -3.97 -25.24 -18.84
CA VAL A 26 -2.72 -25.22 -18.07
C VAL A 26 -1.53 -24.83 -18.94
N ASP A 27 -0.63 -24.02 -18.40
CA ASP A 27 0.68 -23.75 -18.95
C ASP A 27 1.70 -24.66 -18.24
N LEU A 28 2.04 -25.78 -18.89
CA LEU A 28 2.97 -26.76 -18.33
C LEU A 28 4.41 -26.24 -18.23
N ALA A 29 4.79 -25.22 -18.99
CA ALA A 29 6.12 -24.64 -18.96
C ALA A 29 6.27 -23.65 -17.80
N ALA A 30 5.20 -22.91 -17.47
CA ALA A 30 5.16 -22.01 -16.32
C ALA A 30 4.84 -22.73 -14.98
N SER A 31 4.30 -23.95 -15.04
CA SER A 31 3.96 -24.75 -13.85
C SER A 31 5.19 -25.35 -13.17
N ASP A 32 5.11 -25.50 -11.85
CA ASP A 32 6.14 -26.13 -11.03
C ASP A 32 5.61 -27.41 -10.38
N ARG A 33 6.06 -28.56 -10.89
CA ARG A 33 5.58 -29.86 -10.41
C ARG A 33 6.18 -30.21 -9.05
N ILE A 34 7.37 -29.71 -8.73
CA ILE A 34 8.07 -30.01 -7.46
C ILE A 34 7.37 -29.26 -6.33
N GLU A 35 7.09 -27.98 -6.54
CA GLU A 35 6.30 -27.15 -5.62
C GLU A 35 4.78 -27.39 -5.71
N ARG A 36 4.36 -28.34 -6.55
CA ARG A 36 2.96 -28.74 -6.78
C ARG A 36 2.05 -27.54 -7.10
N ARG A 37 2.54 -26.65 -7.96
CA ARG A 37 1.90 -25.42 -8.42
C ARG A 37 1.63 -25.50 -9.92
N LEU A 38 0.37 -25.34 -10.32
CA LEU A 38 -0.05 -25.29 -11.72
C LEU A 38 -0.43 -23.85 -12.10
N LEU A 39 0.19 -23.32 -13.14
CA LEU A 39 -0.18 -22.05 -13.75
C LEU A 39 -1.04 -22.28 -14.98
N PHE A 40 -2.04 -21.45 -15.17
CA PHE A 40 -2.90 -21.46 -16.36
C PHE A 40 -2.44 -20.39 -17.35
N LYS A 41 -2.73 -20.63 -18.63
CA LYS A 41 -2.50 -19.65 -19.69
C LYS A 41 -3.26 -18.35 -19.38
N PRO A 42 -2.64 -17.19 -19.64
CA PRO A 42 -3.28 -15.91 -19.40
C PRO A 42 -4.51 -15.73 -20.31
N ILE A 43 -5.54 -15.09 -19.76
CA ILE A 43 -6.68 -14.57 -20.51
C ILE A 43 -6.55 -13.05 -20.56
N VAL A 44 -6.73 -12.48 -21.76
CA VAL A 44 -6.82 -11.04 -21.95
C VAL A 44 -8.29 -10.67 -21.99
N HIS A 45 -8.70 -9.77 -21.11
CA HIS A 45 -10.08 -9.26 -21.07
C HIS A 45 -10.26 -8.16 -22.13
N GLY A 46 -11.37 -8.24 -22.86
CA GLY A 46 -11.76 -7.27 -23.88
C GLY A 46 -12.53 -6.08 -23.31
N ASP A 47 -13.10 -5.27 -24.21
CA ASP A 47 -13.63 -3.93 -23.98
C ASP A 47 -14.91 -3.84 -23.10
N ASP A 48 -15.27 -4.90 -22.36
CA ASP A 48 -16.51 -4.98 -21.56
C ASP A 48 -16.61 -3.91 -20.45
N ALA A 49 -15.50 -3.25 -20.12
CA ALA A 49 -15.48 -1.89 -19.57
C ALA A 49 -14.11 -1.24 -19.82
N GLU A 50 -14.10 0.06 -20.11
CA GLU A 50 -12.90 0.89 -20.35
C GLU A 50 -11.80 0.73 -19.28
N VAL A 51 -12.18 0.41 -18.04
CA VAL A 51 -11.23 0.19 -16.91
C VAL A 51 -10.46 -1.14 -17.01
N PHE A 52 -10.98 -2.15 -17.71
CA PHE A 52 -10.40 -3.50 -17.78
C PHE A 52 -9.91 -3.88 -19.18
N GLU A 53 -9.99 -2.97 -20.15
CA GLU A 53 -9.50 -3.23 -21.50
C GLU A 53 -8.02 -3.63 -21.44
N GLY A 54 -7.69 -4.79 -22.01
CA GLY A 54 -6.34 -5.32 -21.99
C GLY A 54 -5.87 -5.85 -20.64
N ALA A 55 -6.75 -5.99 -19.64
CA ALA A 55 -6.41 -6.61 -18.37
C ALA A 55 -6.02 -8.07 -18.57
N ILE A 56 -4.93 -8.49 -17.96
CA ILE A 56 -4.41 -9.85 -18.04
C ILE A 56 -4.78 -10.59 -16.77
N GLU A 57 -5.52 -11.68 -16.92
CA GLU A 57 -5.89 -12.59 -15.84
C GLU A 57 -5.13 -13.90 -15.93
N VAL A 58 -4.57 -14.34 -14.82
CA VAL A 58 -3.88 -15.63 -14.67
C VAL A 58 -4.44 -16.37 -13.47
N LEU A 59 -4.76 -17.66 -13.67
CA LEU A 59 -5.10 -18.57 -12.57
C LEU A 59 -3.87 -19.36 -12.14
N GLN A 60 -3.77 -19.62 -10.84
CA GLN A 60 -2.76 -20.46 -10.22
C GLN A 60 -3.43 -21.41 -9.24
N LEU A 61 -3.14 -22.71 -9.37
CA LEU A 61 -3.59 -23.75 -8.45
C LEU A 61 -2.40 -24.28 -7.64
N GLU A 62 -2.49 -24.23 -6.32
CA GLU A 62 -1.49 -24.76 -5.39
C GLU A 62 -2.06 -25.95 -4.62
N ASP A 63 -1.31 -27.05 -4.54
CA ASP A 63 -1.60 -28.16 -3.63
C ASP A 63 -0.96 -27.90 -2.26
N LEU A 64 -1.77 -27.34 -1.35
CA LEU A 64 -1.32 -27.01 0.00
C LEU A 64 -1.12 -28.27 0.84
N ARG A 65 -2.11 -29.16 0.83
CA ARG A 65 -2.16 -30.44 1.59
C ARG A 65 -2.96 -31.47 0.81
N PRO A 66 -2.83 -32.78 1.11
CA PRO A 66 -3.66 -33.79 0.47
C PRO A 66 -5.14 -33.39 0.52
N SER A 67 -5.74 -33.23 -0.67
CA SER A 67 -7.13 -32.81 -0.86
C SER A 67 -7.49 -31.40 -0.36
N VAL A 68 -6.50 -30.51 -0.20
CA VAL A 68 -6.72 -29.09 0.09
C VAL A 68 -5.91 -28.27 -0.90
N TRP A 69 -6.63 -27.55 -1.75
CA TRP A 69 -6.07 -26.71 -2.78
C TRP A 69 -6.32 -25.24 -2.50
N ARG A 70 -5.41 -24.41 -2.97
CA ARG A 70 -5.60 -22.97 -3.06
C ARG A 70 -5.68 -22.60 -4.53
N LEU A 71 -6.74 -21.89 -4.89
CA LEU A 71 -6.88 -21.28 -6.20
C LEU A 71 -6.70 -19.77 -6.06
N ILE A 72 -5.83 -19.21 -6.89
CA ILE A 72 -5.50 -17.79 -6.91
C ILE A 72 -5.80 -17.26 -8.32
N ARG A 73 -6.65 -16.24 -8.40
CA ARG A 73 -6.79 -15.41 -9.61
C ARG A 73 -5.98 -14.14 -9.42
N THR A 74 -5.01 -13.91 -10.27
CA THR A 74 -4.28 -12.64 -10.36
C THR A 74 -4.74 -11.90 -11.58
N THR A 75 -5.12 -10.63 -11.43
CA THR A 75 -5.49 -9.76 -12.54
C THR A 75 -4.60 -8.53 -12.51
N LYS A 76 -4.01 -8.18 -13.65
CA LYS A 76 -3.15 -7.03 -13.81
C LYS A 76 -3.69 -6.12 -14.92
N LEU A 77 -3.88 -4.85 -14.61
CA LEU A 77 -4.25 -3.83 -15.59
C LEU A 77 -3.04 -3.41 -16.42
N PRO A 78 -3.24 -2.91 -17.66
CA PRO A 78 -2.15 -2.35 -18.47
C PRO A 78 -1.41 -1.19 -17.78
N THR A 79 -2.12 -0.44 -16.93
CA THR A 79 -1.62 0.66 -16.10
C THR A 79 -0.71 0.20 -14.95
N GLY A 80 -0.69 -1.11 -14.66
CA GLY A 80 0.24 -1.76 -13.74
C GLY A 80 -0.37 -2.23 -12.42
N GLU A 81 -1.54 -1.72 -12.05
CA GLU A 81 -2.29 -2.14 -10.86
C GLU A 81 -2.57 -3.65 -10.90
N THR A 82 -2.40 -4.31 -9.75
CA THR A 82 -2.59 -5.76 -9.63
C THR A 82 -3.53 -6.09 -8.48
N ALA A 83 -4.46 -7.01 -8.72
CA ALA A 83 -5.38 -7.53 -7.71
C ALA A 83 -5.32 -9.06 -7.65
N GLN A 84 -5.50 -9.62 -6.46
CA GLN A 84 -5.58 -11.06 -6.25
C GLN A 84 -6.90 -11.47 -5.61
N LEU A 85 -7.44 -12.61 -6.05
CA LEU A 85 -8.55 -13.30 -5.40
C LEU A 85 -8.10 -14.69 -5.01
N VAL A 86 -8.15 -15.00 -3.72
CA VAL A 86 -7.67 -16.28 -3.17
C VAL A 86 -8.84 -17.04 -2.57
N THR A 87 -8.95 -18.33 -2.86
CA THR A 87 -9.88 -19.25 -2.20
C THR A 87 -9.20 -20.58 -1.91
N GLU A 88 -9.61 -21.24 -0.83
CA GLU A 88 -9.11 -22.55 -0.42
C GLU A 88 -10.26 -23.54 -0.22
N GLY A 89 -10.00 -24.82 -0.50
CA GLY A 89 -11.01 -25.87 -0.35
C GLY A 89 -10.57 -27.22 -0.93
N SER A 90 -11.48 -28.20 -0.86
CA SER A 90 -11.25 -29.60 -1.23
C SER A 90 -12.01 -30.05 -2.47
N ASP A 91 -12.69 -29.13 -3.16
CA ASP A 91 -13.38 -29.39 -4.42
C ASP A 91 -12.94 -28.33 -5.44
N LEU A 92 -12.31 -28.77 -6.54
CA LEU A 92 -11.75 -27.86 -7.53
C LEU A 92 -12.82 -27.13 -8.36
N GLY A 93 -13.97 -27.79 -8.60
CA GLY A 93 -15.09 -27.18 -9.31
C GLY A 93 -15.72 -26.07 -8.48
N GLU A 94 -15.94 -26.31 -7.19
CA GLU A 94 -16.46 -25.31 -6.26
C GLU A 94 -15.50 -24.12 -6.11
N LEU A 95 -14.18 -24.35 -6.07
CA LEU A 95 -13.19 -23.28 -6.03
C LEU A 95 -13.24 -22.40 -7.29
N LEU A 96 -13.39 -23.03 -8.45
CA LEU A 96 -13.49 -22.32 -9.72
C LEU A 96 -14.81 -21.52 -9.79
N ASP A 97 -15.95 -22.13 -9.41
CA ASP A 97 -17.25 -21.45 -9.30
C ASP A 97 -17.16 -20.21 -8.41
N ARG A 98 -16.49 -20.33 -7.26
CA ARG A 98 -16.36 -19.24 -6.31
C ARG A 98 -15.55 -18.09 -6.88
N ILE A 99 -14.42 -18.35 -7.54
CA ILE A 99 -13.63 -17.32 -8.20
C ILE A 99 -14.42 -16.65 -9.33
N GLU A 100 -15.05 -17.43 -10.19
CA GLU A 100 -15.78 -16.93 -11.36
C GLU A 100 -17.02 -16.11 -10.97
N SER A 101 -17.62 -16.38 -9.81
CA SER A 101 -18.74 -15.59 -9.28
C SER A 101 -18.37 -14.15 -8.91
N VAL A 102 -17.08 -13.84 -8.69
CA VAL A 102 -16.61 -12.50 -8.34
C VAL A 102 -16.19 -11.75 -9.61
N SER A 103 -16.92 -10.69 -9.95
CA SER A 103 -16.59 -9.81 -11.08
C SER A 103 -15.26 -9.07 -10.89
N LEU A 104 -14.56 -8.79 -12.00
CA LEU A 104 -13.38 -7.92 -12.00
C LEU A 104 -13.68 -6.49 -11.51
N ARG A 105 -14.92 -6.02 -11.66
CA ARG A 105 -15.39 -4.72 -11.14
C ARG A 105 -15.32 -4.62 -9.62
N THR A 106 -15.31 -5.76 -8.92
CA THR A 106 -15.08 -5.79 -7.47
C THR A 106 -13.63 -5.46 -7.15
N HIS A 107 -12.69 -5.86 -8.01
CA HIS A 107 -11.26 -5.68 -7.77
C HIS A 107 -10.76 -4.28 -8.09
N PHE A 108 -11.26 -3.64 -9.15
CA PHE A 108 -10.75 -2.33 -9.57
C PHE A 108 -11.85 -1.28 -9.55
N VAL A 109 -11.62 -0.22 -8.80
CA VAL A 109 -12.55 0.91 -8.63
C VAL A 109 -11.87 2.19 -9.06
N GLY A 110 -12.51 2.93 -9.97
CA GLY A 110 -12.10 4.29 -10.31
C GLY A 110 -12.44 5.27 -9.18
N VAL A 111 -11.44 6.03 -8.74
CA VAL A 111 -11.55 7.08 -7.73
C VAL A 111 -10.95 8.37 -8.32
N GLY A 112 -11.79 9.15 -9.00
CA GLY A 112 -11.30 10.20 -9.90
C GLY A 112 -10.52 9.56 -11.05
N ASP A 113 -9.32 10.08 -11.33
CA ASP A 113 -8.43 9.57 -12.38
C ASP A 113 -7.50 8.43 -11.92
N VAL A 114 -7.72 7.91 -10.70
CA VAL A 114 -6.86 6.86 -10.10
C VAL A 114 -7.65 5.57 -9.97
N VAL A 115 -7.05 4.45 -10.34
CA VAL A 115 -7.62 3.12 -10.11
C VAL A 115 -7.13 2.58 -8.76
N LEU A 116 -8.09 2.17 -7.92
CA LEU A 116 -7.85 1.44 -6.68
C LEU A 116 -8.06 -0.06 -6.93
N ALA A 117 -6.98 -0.83 -6.90
CA ALA A 117 -6.98 -2.28 -6.95
C ALA A 117 -7.15 -2.88 -5.56
N ARG A 118 -7.98 -3.91 -5.43
CA ARG A 118 -8.36 -4.54 -4.17
C ARG A 118 -8.24 -6.05 -4.29
N SER A 119 -7.47 -6.64 -3.38
CA SER A 119 -7.30 -8.09 -3.30
C SER A 119 -8.11 -8.65 -2.15
N TYR A 120 -8.63 -9.85 -2.36
CA TYR A 120 -9.56 -10.49 -1.45
C TYR A 120 -9.19 -11.95 -1.20
N ARG A 121 -9.57 -12.42 -0.02
CA ARG A 121 -9.68 -13.85 0.28
C ARG A 121 -11.16 -14.21 0.43
N LEU A 122 -11.56 -15.31 -0.19
CA LEU A 122 -12.88 -15.89 -0.07
C LEU A 122 -12.79 -17.03 0.95
N ASP A 123 -13.28 -16.75 2.15
CA ASP A 123 -13.36 -17.74 3.21
C ASP A 123 -14.65 -18.55 3.04
N PRO A 124 -14.58 -19.89 2.96
CA PRO A 124 -15.76 -20.74 2.96
C PRO A 124 -16.45 -20.61 4.32
N THR A 125 -17.47 -19.77 4.40
CA THR A 125 -18.43 -19.79 5.52
C THR A 125 -19.53 -20.80 5.33
N ALA A 126 -19.64 -21.34 4.12
CA ALA A 126 -20.63 -22.30 3.73
C ALA A 126 -20.49 -23.61 4.52
N ARG A 127 -21.50 -23.93 5.31
CA ARG A 127 -21.70 -25.30 5.83
C ARG A 127 -22.53 -26.13 4.86
N VAL A 128 -23.21 -25.47 3.92
CA VAL A 128 -24.09 -26.05 2.90
C VAL A 128 -23.79 -25.41 1.54
N PRO A 129 -23.88 -26.17 0.42
CA PRO A 129 -23.79 -25.60 -0.92
C PRO A 129 -24.79 -24.46 -1.15
N GLY A 130 -24.33 -23.31 -1.61
CA GLY A 130 -25.15 -22.12 -1.89
C GLY A 130 -25.15 -21.04 -0.79
N ASP A 131 -24.55 -21.30 0.38
CA ASP A 131 -24.31 -20.26 1.37
C ASP A 131 -23.34 -19.19 0.84
N PRO A 132 -23.56 -17.90 1.18
CA PRO A 132 -22.64 -16.84 0.77
C PRO A 132 -21.27 -17.05 1.40
N PHE A 133 -20.21 -16.92 0.59
CA PHE A 133 -18.83 -16.89 1.08
C PHE A 133 -18.51 -15.51 1.69
N LEU A 134 -17.68 -15.50 2.73
CA LEU A 134 -17.16 -14.24 3.26
C LEU A 134 -15.99 -13.76 2.41
N MET A 135 -16.14 -12.57 1.86
CA MET A 135 -15.09 -11.89 1.15
C MET A 135 -14.37 -10.94 2.11
N ALA A 136 -13.10 -11.23 2.39
CA ALA A 136 -12.25 -10.43 3.26
C ALA A 136 -11.19 -9.71 2.42
N LEU A 137 -11.15 -8.39 2.49
CA LEU A 137 -10.09 -7.58 1.88
C LEU A 137 -8.76 -7.97 2.53
N THR A 138 -7.74 -8.26 1.72
CA THR A 138 -6.38 -8.67 2.14
C THR A 138 -5.34 -7.61 1.83
N THR A 139 -5.40 -7.03 0.63
CA THR A 139 -4.54 -5.91 0.24
C THR A 139 -5.30 -4.93 -0.64
N ALA A 140 -4.78 -3.71 -0.75
CA ALA A 140 -5.21 -2.76 -1.76
C ALA A 140 -4.00 -1.98 -2.27
N GLU A 141 -4.03 -1.57 -3.53
CA GLU A 141 -2.99 -0.78 -4.18
C GLU A 141 -3.61 0.32 -5.03
N ALA A 142 -3.01 1.51 -5.02
CA ALA A 142 -3.35 2.59 -5.94
C ALA A 142 -2.08 3.32 -6.37
N ARG A 143 -1.93 3.53 -7.69
CA ARG A 143 -0.83 4.32 -8.24
C ARG A 143 -1.26 5.78 -8.31
N LEU A 144 -0.69 6.59 -7.43
CA LEU A 144 -0.90 8.03 -7.39
C LEU A 144 0.18 8.73 -8.21
N ASN A 145 0.02 10.03 -8.39
CA ASN A 145 0.98 10.82 -9.16
C ASN A 145 2.33 10.96 -8.42
N GLY A 146 3.27 10.04 -8.65
CA GLY A 146 4.60 9.98 -8.05
C GLY A 146 4.73 9.11 -6.79
N LEU A 147 3.63 8.53 -6.31
CA LEU A 147 3.58 7.67 -5.13
C LEU A 147 2.76 6.40 -5.42
N THR A 148 3.09 5.29 -4.79
CA THR A 148 2.22 4.11 -4.74
C THR A 148 1.70 3.96 -3.33
N LEU A 149 0.38 3.93 -3.18
CA LEU A 149 -0.29 3.54 -1.96
C LEU A 149 -0.44 2.02 -1.98
N SER A 150 0.05 1.36 -0.94
CA SER A 150 -0.26 -0.04 -0.67
C SER A 150 -0.82 -0.19 0.74
N VAL A 151 -1.82 -1.05 0.87
CA VAL A 151 -2.47 -1.35 2.14
C VAL A 151 -2.47 -2.85 2.33
N LYS A 152 -2.06 -3.29 3.52
CA LYS A 152 -2.10 -4.69 3.95
C LYS A 152 -3.04 -4.80 5.12
N THR A 153 -4.15 -5.52 4.95
CA THR A 153 -5.05 -5.79 6.06
C THR A 153 -4.55 -7.03 6.79
N SER A 154 -4.24 -6.89 8.07
CA SER A 154 -3.97 -8.06 8.91
C SER A 154 -5.23 -8.93 8.98
N THR A 155 -5.03 -10.25 8.99
CA THR A 155 -6.09 -11.24 9.21
C THR A 155 -6.41 -11.40 10.70
N ALA A 156 -5.55 -10.89 11.59
CA ALA A 156 -5.74 -10.95 13.01
C ALA A 156 -6.81 -9.96 13.48
N ARG A 157 -7.70 -10.44 14.34
CA ARG A 157 -8.85 -9.68 14.81
C ARG A 157 -8.43 -8.41 15.55
N GLY A 158 -8.99 -7.27 15.14
CA GLY A 158 -8.75 -5.98 15.79
C GLY A 158 -7.41 -5.34 15.45
N TYR A 159 -6.57 -5.96 14.61
CA TYR A 159 -5.35 -5.30 14.14
C TYR A 159 -5.69 -4.27 13.06
N PRO A 160 -5.04 -3.09 13.10
CA PRO A 160 -5.20 -2.10 12.05
C PRO A 160 -4.63 -2.62 10.72
N ALA A 161 -5.12 -2.08 9.61
CA ALA A 161 -4.47 -2.25 8.33
C ALA A 161 -3.21 -1.38 8.29
N GLU A 162 -2.12 -1.94 7.76
CA GLU A 162 -0.88 -1.21 7.53
C GLU A 162 -0.98 -0.46 6.21
N ILE A 163 -0.62 0.81 6.21
CA ILE A 163 -0.53 1.65 5.01
C ILE A 163 0.95 1.90 4.74
N GLU A 164 1.35 1.75 3.49
CA GLU A 164 2.67 2.10 3.00
C GLU A 164 2.53 3.00 1.77
N LEU A 165 3.21 4.15 1.81
CA LEU A 165 3.39 5.04 0.67
C LEU A 165 4.84 4.93 0.21
N SER A 166 5.05 4.46 -1.00
CA SER A 166 6.38 4.36 -1.60
C SER A 166 6.53 5.33 -2.77
N PRO A 167 7.67 6.03 -2.92
CA PRO A 167 7.97 6.81 -4.12
C PRO A 167 8.12 5.87 -5.32
N GLN A 168 7.63 6.30 -6.49
CA GLN A 168 7.78 5.53 -7.73
C GLN A 168 9.15 5.78 -8.36
N GLU A 169 9.35 6.95 -8.97
CA GLU A 169 10.61 7.34 -9.63
C GLU A 169 11.20 8.59 -8.97
N GLU A 170 10.37 9.61 -8.74
CA GLU A 170 10.77 10.85 -8.08
C GLU A 170 10.56 10.76 -6.57
N GLN A 171 11.58 11.17 -5.81
CA GLN A 171 11.46 11.30 -4.36
C GLN A 171 10.71 12.59 -4.02
N PRO A 172 9.55 12.53 -3.34
CA PRO A 172 8.85 13.74 -2.97
C PRO A 172 9.60 14.48 -1.86
N HIS A 173 9.27 15.76 -1.72
CA HIS A 173 9.52 16.50 -0.49
C HIS A 173 8.87 15.81 0.72
N GLU A 174 9.42 16.07 1.90
CA GLU A 174 8.97 15.46 3.15
C GLU A 174 7.46 15.61 3.35
N LEU A 175 6.75 14.47 3.31
CA LEU A 175 5.31 14.43 3.53
C LEU A 175 4.99 14.68 5.01
N PRO A 176 3.96 15.50 5.33
CA PRO A 176 3.52 15.69 6.69
C PRO A 176 3.04 14.38 7.32
N ASP A 177 3.45 14.11 8.56
CA ASP A 177 2.98 12.95 9.34
C ASP A 177 1.44 12.87 9.44
N ASP A 178 0.77 14.02 9.36
CA ASP A 178 -0.68 14.13 9.51
C ASP A 178 -1.46 14.13 8.18
N LEU A 179 -0.80 13.85 7.06
CA LEU A 179 -1.39 13.86 5.72
C LEU A 179 -2.67 13.04 5.62
N LEU A 180 -2.64 11.80 6.15
CA LEU A 180 -3.81 10.92 6.23
C LEU A 180 -4.59 11.09 7.54
N ALA A 181 -3.90 11.35 8.66
CA ALA A 181 -4.54 11.53 9.96
C ALA A 181 -5.56 12.69 9.98
N ALA A 182 -5.40 13.68 9.09
CA ALA A 182 -6.35 14.76 8.88
C ALA A 182 -7.75 14.28 8.42
N LEU A 183 -7.85 13.09 7.82
CA LEU A 183 -9.13 12.51 7.36
C LEU A 183 -10.01 11.96 8.49
N GLY A 184 -9.47 11.79 9.70
CA GLY A 184 -10.29 11.42 10.86
C GLY A 184 -9.59 10.51 11.86
N TRP A 185 -10.38 9.93 12.78
CA TRP A 185 -9.89 9.09 13.89
C TRP A 185 -9.46 7.69 13.49
N ASN A 186 -9.84 7.25 12.29
CA ASN A 186 -9.48 5.93 11.79
C ASN A 186 -8.08 5.93 11.18
N TRP A 187 -7.53 7.10 10.86
CA TRP A 187 -6.23 7.22 10.21
C TRP A 187 -5.15 7.52 11.24
N GLY A 188 -4.11 6.70 11.23
CA GLY A 188 -2.89 6.92 11.98
C GLY A 188 -1.99 7.96 11.31
N LEU A 189 -0.92 8.32 12.02
CA LEU A 189 0.13 9.18 11.48
C LEU A 189 0.96 8.39 10.46
N LEU A 190 1.37 9.08 9.41
CA LEU A 190 2.44 8.62 8.55
C LEU A 190 3.77 8.88 9.23
N ARG A 191 4.67 7.91 9.16
CA ARG A 191 6.04 8.02 9.66
C ARG A 191 6.99 7.57 8.56
N ARG A 192 8.06 8.32 8.37
CA ARG A 192 9.08 7.96 7.39
C ARG A 192 9.77 6.65 7.78
N ARG A 193 9.86 5.70 6.85
CA ARG A 193 10.61 4.45 7.00
C ARG A 193 11.39 4.19 5.71
N GLY A 194 12.71 4.36 5.77
CA GLY A 194 13.55 4.32 4.59
C GLY A 194 13.16 5.42 3.59
N THR A 195 12.85 5.02 2.36
CA THR A 195 12.43 5.92 1.27
C THR A 195 10.93 6.21 1.24
N GLY A 196 10.13 5.46 2.00
CA GLY A 196 8.67 5.57 2.04
C GLY A 196 8.12 6.06 3.39
N TRP A 197 6.80 6.00 3.51
CA TRP A 197 6.06 6.32 4.73
C TRP A 197 5.14 5.18 5.12
N ILE A 198 5.08 4.87 6.41
CA ILE A 198 4.17 3.87 6.96
C ILE A 198 3.18 4.53 7.91
N GLY A 199 1.93 4.11 7.81
CA GLY A 199 0.86 4.49 8.73
C GLY A 199 -0.08 3.33 9.01
N THR A 200 -1.16 3.63 9.72
CA THR A 200 -2.18 2.64 10.07
C THR A 200 -3.57 3.14 9.72
N LEU A 201 -4.46 2.21 9.39
CA LEU A 201 -5.88 2.45 9.23
C LEU A 201 -6.64 1.52 10.16
N ARG A 202 -7.36 2.10 11.12
CA ARG A 202 -8.21 1.35 12.04
C ARG A 202 -9.34 0.69 11.28
N ALA A 203 -9.44 -0.61 11.46
CA ALA A 203 -10.42 -1.48 10.82
C ALA A 203 -11.22 -2.25 11.89
N PRO A 204 -12.01 -1.55 12.73
CA PRO A 204 -12.76 -2.20 13.81
C PRO A 204 -13.87 -3.10 13.25
N GLY A 205 -14.20 -4.15 13.98
CA GLY A 205 -15.32 -5.05 13.67
C GLY A 205 -14.90 -6.44 13.21
N ARG A 206 -15.81 -7.13 12.54
CA ARG A 206 -15.63 -8.45 11.94
C ARG A 206 -15.98 -8.38 10.46
N GLU A 207 -15.51 -9.35 9.69
CA GLU A 207 -15.98 -9.51 8.32
C GLU A 207 -17.47 -9.85 8.29
N PRO A 208 -18.24 -9.32 7.32
CA PRO A 208 -17.81 -8.53 6.15
C PRO A 208 -17.73 -7.01 6.39
N ASP A 209 -18.24 -6.50 7.51
CA ASP A 209 -18.34 -5.05 7.76
C ASP A 209 -16.97 -4.38 7.90
N ARG A 210 -15.99 -5.12 8.39
CA ARG A 210 -14.60 -4.65 8.48
C ARG A 210 -14.05 -4.31 7.09
N SER A 211 -14.13 -5.23 6.12
CA SER A 211 -13.69 -4.97 4.75
C SER A 211 -14.40 -3.77 4.15
N ARG A 212 -15.73 -3.68 4.27
CA ARG A 212 -16.51 -2.55 3.76
C ARG A 212 -16.07 -1.20 4.33
N ARG A 213 -15.77 -1.14 5.64
CA ARG A 213 -15.26 0.08 6.30
C ARG A 213 -13.88 0.46 5.78
N VAL A 214 -13.00 -0.52 5.60
CA VAL A 214 -11.66 -0.29 5.04
C VAL A 214 -11.78 0.20 3.60
N GLU A 215 -12.57 -0.47 2.75
CA GLU A 215 -12.82 -0.06 1.36
C GLU A 215 -13.31 1.39 1.28
N THR A 216 -14.36 1.73 2.04
CA THR A 216 -14.91 3.09 2.07
C THR A 216 -13.86 4.12 2.54
N ALA A 217 -13.03 3.75 3.52
CA ALA A 217 -11.94 4.62 3.97
C ALA A 217 -10.87 4.76 2.88
N LEU A 218 -10.46 3.67 2.23
CA LEU A 218 -9.46 3.70 1.17
C LEU A 218 -9.89 4.55 -0.02
N GLU A 219 -11.14 4.45 -0.47
CA GLU A 219 -11.67 5.31 -1.54
C GLU A 219 -11.55 6.79 -1.18
N ARG A 220 -11.91 7.18 0.05
CA ARG A 220 -11.72 8.56 0.53
C ARG A 220 -10.24 8.94 0.64
N GLY A 221 -9.39 8.01 1.09
CA GLY A 221 -7.96 8.22 1.23
C GLY A 221 -7.27 8.44 -0.12
N VAL A 222 -7.60 7.62 -1.12
CA VAL A 222 -7.10 7.75 -2.49
C VAL A 222 -7.56 9.06 -3.11
N ALA A 223 -8.86 9.41 -3.00
CA ALA A 223 -9.37 10.68 -3.50
C ALA A 223 -8.64 11.88 -2.87
N HIS A 224 -8.45 11.84 -1.54
CA HIS A 224 -7.71 12.87 -0.81
C HIS A 224 -6.26 12.98 -1.23
N LEU A 225 -5.55 11.85 -1.38
CA LEU A 225 -4.16 11.84 -1.82
C LEU A 225 -4.02 12.34 -3.26
N ALA A 226 -4.87 11.87 -4.17
CA ALA A 226 -4.88 12.32 -5.56
C ALA A 226 -5.05 13.83 -5.66
N GLN A 227 -6.04 14.39 -4.94
CA GLN A 227 -6.26 15.84 -4.90
C GLN A 227 -5.09 16.58 -4.22
N THR A 228 -4.62 16.10 -3.07
CA THR A 228 -3.59 16.78 -2.28
C THR A 228 -2.26 16.83 -3.02
N LEU A 229 -1.88 15.75 -3.71
CA LEU A 229 -0.61 15.64 -4.44
C LEU A 229 -0.63 16.41 -5.78
N ALA A 230 -1.81 16.67 -6.34
CA ALA A 230 -1.97 17.51 -7.52
C ALA A 230 -1.78 19.01 -7.21
N GLU A 231 -2.05 19.42 -5.97
CA GLU A 231 -1.92 20.81 -5.52
C GLU A 231 -0.56 21.08 -4.84
N PRO A 232 -0.06 22.33 -4.86
CA PRO A 232 1.12 22.70 -4.08
C PRO A 232 0.93 22.41 -2.57
N PRO A 233 2.00 22.01 -1.84
CA PRO A 233 1.94 21.70 -0.41
C PRO A 233 1.27 22.75 0.46
N ARG A 234 1.42 24.03 0.12
CA ARG A 234 0.79 25.15 0.84
C ARG A 234 -0.73 25.04 0.89
N GLN A 235 -1.38 24.55 -0.17
CA GLN A 235 -2.84 24.44 -0.23
C GLN A 235 -3.36 23.44 0.79
N PHE A 236 -2.69 22.29 0.93
CA PHE A 236 -3.01 21.31 1.98
C PHE A 236 -2.95 21.93 3.37
N HIS A 237 -1.87 22.65 3.67
CA HIS A 237 -1.69 23.28 4.98
C HIS A 237 -2.76 24.32 5.30
N GLN A 238 -3.28 25.02 4.28
CA GLN A 238 -4.35 26.00 4.42
C GLN A 238 -5.72 25.33 4.58
N LYS A 239 -6.08 24.42 3.67
CA LYS A 239 -7.39 23.73 3.64
C LYS A 239 -7.60 22.87 4.88
N PHE A 240 -6.57 22.16 5.33
CA PHE A 240 -6.66 21.21 6.44
C PHE A 240 -6.17 21.77 7.78
N ALA A 241 -5.90 23.08 7.90
CA ALA A 241 -5.34 23.68 9.11
C ALA A 241 -6.05 23.24 10.41
N ARG A 242 -7.40 23.27 10.44
CA ARG A 242 -8.20 22.83 11.59
C ARG A 242 -8.06 21.33 11.86
N ALA A 243 -8.12 20.51 10.83
CA ALA A 243 -7.99 19.06 10.96
C ALA A 243 -6.60 18.67 11.50
N ARG A 244 -5.54 19.34 11.02
CA ARG A 244 -4.15 19.18 11.48
C ARG A 244 -3.99 19.56 12.95
N TRP A 245 -4.57 20.69 13.37
CA TRP A 245 -4.62 21.04 14.80
C TRP A 245 -5.40 20.01 15.63
N GLY A 246 -6.49 19.47 15.08
CA GLY A 246 -7.19 18.33 15.68
C GLY A 246 -6.31 17.09 15.82
N VAL A 247 -5.45 16.77 14.85
CA VAL A 247 -4.45 15.70 14.97
C VAL A 247 -3.46 16.01 16.10
N ALA A 248 -2.91 17.23 16.16
CA ALA A 248 -1.98 17.63 17.22
C ALA A 248 -2.61 17.53 18.61
N PHE A 249 -3.86 18.00 18.78
CA PHE A 249 -4.60 17.87 20.04
C PHE A 249 -4.83 16.40 20.41
N ARG A 250 -5.25 15.55 19.47
CA ARG A 250 -5.44 14.11 19.69
C ARG A 250 -4.16 13.43 20.20
N ARG A 251 -2.99 13.86 19.71
CA ARG A 251 -1.68 13.34 20.15
C ARG A 251 -1.34 13.75 21.58
N THR A 252 -1.88 14.85 22.09
CA THR A 252 -1.65 15.29 23.48
C THR A 252 -2.49 14.55 24.51
N ILE A 253 -3.55 13.83 24.09
CA ILE A 253 -4.48 13.14 25.00
C ILE A 253 -3.76 12.20 25.98
N PRO A 254 -2.85 11.30 25.55
CA PRO A 254 -2.19 10.41 26.50
C PRO A 254 -1.27 11.14 27.48
N LEU A 255 -0.60 12.21 27.02
CA LEU A 255 0.24 13.05 27.88
C LEU A 255 -0.61 13.79 28.92
N LEU A 256 -1.74 14.37 28.50
CA LEU A 256 -2.69 15.02 29.41
C LEU A 256 -3.27 14.01 30.41
N GLY A 257 -3.55 12.78 29.97
CA GLY A 257 -3.96 11.69 30.85
C GLY A 257 -2.90 11.39 31.91
N ALA A 258 -1.63 11.26 31.53
CA ALA A 258 -0.53 11.05 32.47
C ALA A 258 -0.36 12.22 33.45
N VAL A 259 -0.45 13.47 32.97
CA VAL A 259 -0.38 14.68 33.81
C VAL A 259 -1.55 14.73 34.78
N ALA A 260 -2.77 14.43 34.33
CA ALA A 260 -3.96 14.39 35.17
C ALA A 260 -3.86 13.32 36.26
N LEU A 261 -3.31 12.15 35.93
CA LEU A 261 -3.04 11.09 36.91
C LEU A 261 -2.02 11.51 37.95
N PHE A 262 -0.93 12.15 37.52
CA PHE A 262 0.10 12.66 38.43
C PHE A 262 -0.44 13.77 39.33
N ALA A 263 -1.17 14.73 38.77
CA ALA A 263 -1.82 15.81 39.53
C ALA A 263 -2.87 15.26 40.49
N GLY A 264 -3.64 14.25 40.09
CA GLY A 264 -4.59 13.56 40.95
C GLY A 264 -3.90 12.86 42.12
N ALA A 265 -2.81 12.14 41.87
CA ALA A 265 -2.01 11.52 42.93
C ALA A 265 -1.40 12.55 43.89
N LEU A 266 -0.93 13.69 43.37
CA LEU A 266 -0.40 14.77 44.21
C LEU A 266 -1.50 15.44 45.04
N ALA A 267 -2.68 15.69 44.46
CA ALA A 267 -3.82 16.25 45.17
C ALA A 267 -4.25 15.36 46.35
N MET A 268 -4.10 14.03 46.24
CA MET A 268 -4.38 13.10 47.34
C MET A 268 -3.50 13.30 48.57
N VAL A 269 -2.28 13.83 48.41
CA VAL A 269 -1.41 14.15 49.57
C VAL A 269 -2.03 15.26 50.44
N PHE A 270 -2.88 16.10 49.84
CA PHE A 270 -3.46 17.26 50.51
C PHE A 270 -4.93 17.06 50.94
N ILE A 271 -5.53 15.91 50.62
CA ILE A 271 -6.93 15.61 50.93
C ILE A 271 -7.00 14.46 51.93
N ASP A 272 -7.52 14.73 53.12
CA ASP A 272 -7.76 13.70 54.14
C ASP A 272 -9.05 12.94 53.79
N VAL A 273 -8.92 11.76 53.19
CA VAL A 273 -10.08 10.96 52.72
C VAL A 273 -10.46 9.93 53.80
N PRO A 274 -11.69 9.98 54.35
CA PRO A 274 -12.17 8.98 55.29
C PRO A 274 -12.14 7.56 54.69
N GLN A 275 -11.67 6.59 55.47
CA GLN A 275 -11.42 5.22 55.01
C GLN A 275 -12.69 4.50 54.51
N ASP A 276 -13.87 4.91 54.99
CA ASP A 276 -15.17 4.33 54.60
C ASP A 276 -15.80 5.01 53.38
N SER A 277 -15.09 5.93 52.73
CA SER A 277 -15.60 6.68 51.58
C SER A 277 -15.63 5.82 50.31
N PRO A 278 -16.68 5.91 49.46
CA PRO A 278 -16.70 5.34 48.12
C PRO A 278 -15.49 5.78 47.26
N LEU A 279 -14.94 6.95 47.57
CA LEU A 279 -13.76 7.52 46.92
C LEU A 279 -12.50 6.72 47.25
N ALA A 280 -12.36 6.21 48.47
CA ALA A 280 -11.25 5.34 48.88
C ALA A 280 -11.29 3.98 48.14
N LEU A 281 -12.49 3.42 47.93
CA LEU A 281 -12.68 2.18 47.17
C LEU A 281 -12.35 2.38 45.68
N MET A 282 -12.76 3.51 45.09
CA MET A 282 -12.39 3.86 43.71
C MET A 282 -10.88 4.07 43.57
N MET A 283 -10.22 4.62 44.60
CA MET A 283 -8.77 4.83 44.65
C MET A 283 -7.99 3.52 44.70
N PHE A 284 -8.44 2.57 45.52
CA PHE A 284 -7.86 1.22 45.60
C PHE A 284 -7.93 0.48 44.25
N ASN A 285 -9.02 0.68 43.50
CA ASN A 285 -9.22 0.09 42.18
C ASN A 285 -8.68 0.95 41.02
N ALA A 286 -8.17 2.15 41.27
CA ALA A 286 -7.67 3.02 40.21
C ALA A 286 -6.45 2.40 39.49
N PRO A 287 -5.43 1.84 40.17
CA PRO A 287 -4.31 1.19 39.48
C PRO A 287 -4.72 0.05 38.53
N PRO A 288 -5.56 -0.94 38.93
CA PRO A 288 -5.97 -1.99 38.00
C PRO A 288 -6.88 -1.47 36.88
N ILE A 289 -7.75 -0.48 37.12
CA ILE A 289 -8.58 0.14 36.08
C ILE A 289 -7.71 0.89 35.05
N LEU A 290 -6.68 1.60 35.51
CA LEU A 290 -5.76 2.31 34.63
C LEU A 290 -4.91 1.36 33.79
N LEU A 291 -4.39 0.30 34.41
CA LEU A 291 -3.70 -0.76 33.68
C LEU A 291 -4.61 -1.41 32.64
N ALA A 292 -5.84 -1.79 33.02
CA ALA A 292 -6.81 -2.36 32.09
C ALA A 292 -7.12 -1.42 30.92
N THR A 293 -7.32 -0.13 31.20
CA THR A 293 -7.58 0.90 30.18
C THR A 293 -6.37 1.05 29.25
N LEU A 294 -5.15 1.09 29.79
CA LEU A 294 -3.91 1.20 29.01
C LEU A 294 -3.72 -0.01 28.06
N PHE A 295 -4.04 -1.22 28.53
CA PHE A 295 -3.98 -2.43 27.70
C PHE A 295 -5.10 -2.53 26.65
N THR A 296 -6.24 -1.85 26.86
CA THR A 296 -7.27 -1.72 25.82
C THR A 296 -6.91 -0.72 24.73
N LEU A 297 -5.95 0.18 24.96
CA LEU A 297 -5.42 1.07 23.94
C LEU A 297 -4.48 0.26 23.04
N GLN A 298 -4.93 -0.03 21.82
CA GLN A 298 -4.22 -0.88 20.85
C GLN A 298 -2.91 -0.28 20.31
N GLU A 299 -2.58 0.96 20.66
CA GLU A 299 -1.36 1.66 20.26
C GLU A 299 -0.66 2.16 21.52
N MET A 300 0.62 1.81 21.71
CA MET A 300 1.40 2.35 22.83
C MET A 300 1.36 3.88 22.79
N PRO A 301 0.84 4.54 23.84
CA PRO A 301 0.76 5.99 23.86
C PRO A 301 2.17 6.56 23.83
N ARG A 302 2.53 7.19 22.71
CA ARG A 302 3.81 7.89 22.60
C ARG A 302 3.69 9.24 23.27
N LEU A 303 4.44 9.41 24.35
CA LEU A 303 4.58 10.67 25.06
C LEU A 303 5.57 11.57 24.31
N GLU A 304 5.19 12.01 23.11
CA GLU A 304 5.94 13.00 22.31
C GLU A 304 5.16 14.32 22.33
N ILE A 305 5.84 15.44 22.58
CA ILE A 305 5.24 16.77 22.36
C ILE A 305 5.10 16.94 20.83
N PRO A 306 3.88 17.05 20.29
CA PRO A 306 3.69 17.15 18.85
C PRO A 306 4.28 18.46 18.34
N SER A 307 5.02 18.41 17.24
CA SER A 307 5.43 19.62 16.53
C SER A 307 4.20 20.36 16.01
N ALA A 308 4.20 21.69 16.15
CA ALA A 308 3.11 22.50 15.61
C ALA A 308 3.04 22.33 14.08
N PRO A 309 1.83 22.27 13.48
CA PRO A 309 1.68 22.10 12.04
C PRO A 309 2.25 23.33 11.31
N ARG A 310 3.46 23.21 10.76
CA ARG A 310 4.11 24.28 9.99
C ARG A 310 3.69 24.23 8.52
N PRO A 311 3.55 25.39 7.85
CA PRO A 311 3.30 25.43 6.41
C PRO A 311 4.59 25.17 5.62
N SER A 312 4.53 24.28 4.64
CA SER A 312 5.56 24.14 3.61
C SER A 312 5.50 25.31 2.62
N ARG A 313 6.69 25.76 2.19
CA ARG A 313 6.88 26.79 1.15
C ARG A 313 7.27 26.18 -0.21
N ALA A 314 7.34 24.85 -0.30
CA ALA A 314 7.72 24.19 -1.54
C ALA A 314 6.67 24.45 -2.64
N PRO A 315 7.10 24.67 -3.90
CA PRO A 315 6.19 24.94 -5.01
C PRO A 315 5.42 23.69 -5.46
N SER A 316 5.97 22.50 -5.24
CA SER A 316 5.36 21.21 -5.57
C SER A 316 5.72 20.17 -4.50
N TRP A 317 4.99 19.05 -4.47
CA TRP A 317 5.40 17.88 -3.68
C TRP A 317 6.60 17.15 -4.30
N PHE A 318 6.79 17.28 -5.61
CA PHE A 318 7.82 16.58 -6.39
C PHE A 318 8.74 17.61 -7.06
N PRO A 319 9.99 17.77 -6.61
CA PRO A 319 10.89 18.83 -7.07
C PRO A 319 11.29 18.70 -8.55
N GLY A 320 11.41 17.47 -9.05
CA GLY A 320 11.76 17.20 -10.45
C GLY A 320 10.70 17.72 -11.41
N ARG A 321 9.43 17.50 -11.07
CA ARG A 321 8.28 18.00 -11.84
C ARG A 321 8.18 19.52 -11.93
N ALA A 322 8.56 20.26 -10.88
CA ALA A 322 8.49 21.72 -10.90
C ALA A 322 9.50 22.36 -11.88
N GLN A 323 10.57 21.65 -12.23
CA GLN A 323 11.60 22.15 -13.15
C GLN A 323 11.18 21.99 -14.62
N ASN A 324 10.41 20.94 -14.95
CA ASN A 324 9.93 20.68 -16.31
C ASN A 324 8.80 21.62 -16.78
N VAL A 325 8.23 22.44 -15.90
CA VAL A 325 7.15 23.40 -16.24
C VAL A 325 7.68 24.82 -16.46
N ARG A 326 9.01 25.05 -16.45
CA ARG A 326 9.52 26.37 -16.88
C ARG A 326 9.25 26.55 -18.37
N PRO A 327 8.55 27.62 -18.80
CA PRO A 327 8.45 27.94 -20.22
C PRO A 327 9.86 28.21 -20.75
N SER A 328 10.19 27.60 -21.88
CA SER A 328 11.33 27.98 -22.71
C SER A 328 11.36 29.51 -22.84
N PRO A 329 12.52 30.18 -22.73
CA PRO A 329 12.61 31.59 -23.06
C PRO A 329 12.43 31.72 -24.58
N GLU A 330 11.19 31.90 -25.03
CA GLU A 330 10.91 32.46 -26.34
C GLU A 330 11.37 33.92 -26.36
N GLY A 331 12.11 34.27 -27.41
CA GLY A 331 12.11 35.63 -27.96
C GLY A 331 13.09 36.62 -27.35
N GLY A 332 14.38 36.29 -27.31
CA GLY A 332 15.44 37.31 -27.28
C GLY A 332 15.86 37.65 -28.71
N GLU A 333 15.40 38.80 -29.21
CA GLU A 333 15.73 39.41 -30.49
C GLU A 333 17.22 39.30 -30.85
N SER A 334 17.49 38.78 -32.06
CA SER A 334 18.74 39.03 -32.78
C SER A 334 18.59 40.33 -33.59
N PRO A 335 19.50 41.31 -33.47
CA PRO A 335 19.63 42.34 -34.47
C PRO A 335 20.60 41.87 -35.56
N GLU A 336 20.08 41.76 -36.78
CA GLU A 336 20.86 41.71 -38.02
C GLU A 336 21.66 43.00 -38.23
N GLY A 337 22.86 42.87 -38.81
CA GLY A 337 23.42 43.88 -39.72
C GLY A 337 24.76 44.48 -39.33
N GLY A 338 25.85 44.01 -39.95
CA GLY A 338 27.14 44.71 -39.88
C GLY A 338 28.33 43.96 -40.50
N ALA A 339 28.44 44.03 -41.82
CA ALA A 339 29.52 43.65 -42.74
C ALA A 339 30.97 43.41 -42.22
N SER A 340 31.56 42.34 -42.77
CA SER A 340 32.99 42.03 -43.04
C SER A 340 33.85 43.20 -43.61
N PRO A 341 35.22 43.15 -43.65
CA PRO A 341 36.03 42.02 -44.19
C PRO A 341 37.48 41.76 -43.68
N GLU A 342 37.94 40.56 -44.08
CA GLU A 342 39.30 40.12 -44.51
C GLU A 342 40.60 40.34 -43.71
N LYS A 343 41.25 39.20 -43.39
CA LYS A 343 42.66 38.78 -43.67
C LYS A 343 43.00 37.67 -42.66
N GLY A 344 43.60 36.52 -42.94
CA GLY A 344 44.31 35.93 -44.07
C GLY A 344 45.25 34.84 -43.51
N THR A 345 45.56 33.83 -44.33
CA THR A 345 46.70 32.86 -44.24
C THR A 345 46.66 31.70 -43.20
N GLY A 346 46.69 30.45 -43.71
CA GLY A 346 46.84 29.16 -42.99
C GLY A 346 48.31 28.82 -42.66
N PRO A 347 48.82 27.55 -42.76
CA PRO A 347 48.17 26.26 -43.00
C PRO A 347 48.61 25.12 -42.02
N GLU A 348 48.11 23.90 -42.29
CA GLU A 348 48.73 22.57 -42.07
C GLU A 348 49.53 22.25 -40.79
N ASN A 349 49.13 21.17 -40.09
CA ASN A 349 50.06 20.04 -39.98
C ASN A 349 49.39 18.68 -39.70
N VAL A 350 49.86 17.70 -40.46
CA VAL A 350 49.64 16.25 -40.36
C VAL A 350 50.82 15.63 -39.61
N ARG A 351 50.58 14.68 -38.70
CA ARG A 351 51.39 13.46 -38.37
C ARG A 351 50.99 12.97 -36.97
N SER A 352 50.43 11.76 -36.84
CA SER A 352 51.07 10.43 -36.89
C SER A 352 52.00 10.14 -35.72
N SER A 353 51.64 9.11 -34.95
CA SER A 353 52.47 8.03 -34.34
C SER A 353 51.85 7.62 -32.99
N GLN A 354 51.22 6.44 -32.87
CA GLN A 354 51.84 5.14 -32.57
C GLN A 354 52.60 5.08 -31.23
N ASN A 355 52.03 4.39 -30.24
CA ASN A 355 52.57 3.15 -29.63
C ASN A 355 51.71 2.74 -28.41
N VAL A 356 51.09 1.55 -28.40
CA VAL A 356 51.64 0.23 -27.97
C VAL A 356 51.90 0.17 -26.46
N ALA A 357 51.06 -0.57 -25.72
CA ALA A 357 51.45 -1.73 -24.89
C ALA A 357 50.31 -2.16 -23.94
N GLY A 358 49.76 -3.36 -24.17
CA GLY A 358 49.78 -4.47 -23.20
C GLY A 358 48.87 -4.43 -21.94
N PRO A 359 48.05 -5.48 -21.71
CA PRO A 359 47.21 -5.64 -20.52
C PRO A 359 47.96 -6.31 -19.36
N GLN A 360 47.60 -5.99 -18.11
CA GLN A 360 47.94 -6.83 -16.95
C GLN A 360 46.68 -7.44 -16.34
N THR A 361 46.60 -8.75 -16.49
CA THR A 361 45.79 -9.69 -15.71
C THR A 361 46.59 -10.09 -14.47
N ILE A 362 46.03 -9.95 -13.27
CA ILE A 362 46.45 -10.74 -12.10
C ILE A 362 45.20 -11.31 -11.41
N LEU A 363 45.30 -12.61 -11.18
CA LEU A 363 44.35 -13.60 -10.66
C LEU A 363 43.98 -13.44 -9.17
N PRO A 364 42.97 -14.19 -8.67
CA PRO A 364 42.43 -14.09 -7.32
C PRO A 364 43.23 -14.92 -6.32
N SER A 365 43.08 -14.59 -5.02
CA SER A 365 43.54 -15.42 -3.91
C SER A 365 42.32 -16.03 -3.19
N GLU A 366 42.30 -17.36 -3.14
CA GLU A 366 41.49 -18.17 -2.22
C GLU A 366 42.10 -18.14 -0.81
N VAL A 367 41.25 -18.10 0.23
CA VAL A 367 41.15 -19.09 1.33
C VAL A 367 39.71 -19.12 1.82
#